data_AF-A0A183GME1-F1
#
_entry.id   AF-A0A183GME1-F1
#
_cell.length_a   1.000
_cell.length_b   1.000
_cell.length_c   1.000
_cell.angle_alpha   90.00
_cell.angle_beta   90.00
_cell.angle_gamma   90.00
#
_symmetry.space_group_name_H-M   'P 1'
#
loop_
_entity.id
_entity.type
_entity.pdbx_description
1 polymer ?
#
loop_
_entity_poly.entity_id
_entity_poly.type
_entity_poly.pdbx_seq_one_letter_code
_entity_poly.pdbx_strand_id
1 'polypeptide(L)'
;LLSFLYGGLTSIPEEVDVWEVIALATHLNHKDLADVVILHLKATRCHWFHRPCASCVSAVFDALPQFASIRCLKPLYDEAIAWQAQHFARIWKGRVFGHLNERWQRECYEAVIQHMDDETLIDTILGCERLQIALPRSKSESALAVLLLVDDVLEVAMQFLVHSFHLVVTSRSFQQQGKGLALNLGVLEGLLPPVVHSLSADVAIKTFKGLDELLEEIRAASPPPSPGLFVEIRQPKAPPPRFSSHNRSYKRSASAGVQFSNDATQERSRSMERNRGIVICLTNQAAVSVSASVEGKKCCFEINVSRKVHRYGSD
;
A
#
# COMPACT_ATOMS: atom_id res chain seq x y z
N LEU A 1 42.44 1.17 1.71
CA LEU A 1 42.86 1.09 0.29
C LEU A 1 44.08 0.18 0.10
N LEU A 2 45.25 0.49 0.67
CA LEU A 2 46.46 -0.35 0.49
C LEU A 2 46.23 -1.80 0.92
N SER A 3 45.61 -2.01 2.08
CA SER A 3 45.25 -3.35 2.55
C SER A 3 44.24 -4.08 1.64
N PHE A 4 43.45 -3.35 0.85
CA PHE A 4 42.56 -3.96 -0.14
C PHE A 4 43.35 -4.37 -1.38
N LEU A 5 44.19 -3.48 -1.90
CA LEU A 5 45.02 -3.74 -3.08
C LEU A 5 46.04 -4.87 -2.88
N TYR A 6 46.65 -4.94 -1.69
CA TYR A 6 47.71 -5.91 -1.40
C TYR A 6 47.26 -7.10 -0.56
N GLY A 7 46.11 -7.01 0.11
CA GLY A 7 45.63 -8.02 1.06
C GLY A 7 44.25 -8.59 0.76
N GLY A 8 43.56 -8.14 -0.30
CA GLY A 8 42.26 -8.67 -0.68
C GLY A 8 41.18 -8.52 0.40
N LEU A 9 41.15 -7.37 1.08
CA LEU A 9 40.17 -7.11 2.15
C LEU A 9 38.74 -7.39 1.69
N THR A 10 38.06 -8.30 2.39
CA THR A 10 36.65 -8.65 2.17
C THR A 10 35.69 -7.94 3.12
N SER A 11 36.21 -7.22 4.13
CA SER A 11 35.43 -6.52 5.14
C SER A 11 36.04 -5.16 5.47
N ILE A 12 35.19 -4.18 5.76
CA ILE A 12 35.60 -2.83 6.16
C ILE A 12 35.76 -2.80 7.68
N PRO A 13 36.92 -2.38 8.22
CA PRO A 13 37.10 -2.19 9.67
C PRO A 13 36.17 -1.11 10.23
N GLU A 14 35.73 -1.26 11.48
CA GLU A 14 34.77 -0.33 12.12
C GLU A 14 35.35 1.06 12.38
N GLU A 15 36.68 1.19 12.43
CA GLU A 15 37.38 2.44 12.70
C GLU A 15 37.45 3.37 11.48
N VAL A 16 37.06 2.88 10.30
CA VAL A 16 37.18 3.60 9.04
C VAL A 16 35.83 4.16 8.60
N ASP A 17 35.80 5.44 8.20
CA ASP A 17 34.60 6.01 7.62
C ASP A 17 34.30 5.40 6.25
N VAL A 18 33.17 4.69 6.18
CA VAL A 18 32.67 4.04 4.97
C VAL A 18 32.45 5.05 3.84
N TRP A 19 32.07 6.29 4.16
CA TRP A 19 31.80 7.33 3.17
C TRP A 19 33.07 7.85 2.48
N GLU A 20 34.17 7.97 3.23
CA GLU A 20 35.46 8.33 2.67
C GLU A 20 36.00 7.20 1.77
N VAL A 21 35.83 5.94 2.20
CA VAL A 21 36.29 4.79 1.42
C VAL A 21 35.57 4.70 0.07
N ILE A 22 34.25 4.90 0.03
CA ILE A 22 33.51 4.87 -1.24
C ILE A 22 33.80 6.10 -2.11
N ALA A 23 34.03 7.28 -1.51
CA ALA A 23 34.45 8.46 -2.26
C ALA A 23 35.81 8.23 -2.94
N LEU A 24 36.78 7.65 -2.21
CA LEU A 24 38.07 7.26 -2.76
C LEU A 24 37.94 6.18 -3.84
N ALA A 25 37.11 5.15 -3.62
CA ALA A 25 36.84 4.12 -4.62
C ALA A 25 36.26 4.72 -5.90
N THR A 26 35.38 5.72 -5.77
CA THR A 26 34.78 6.45 -6.90
C THR A 26 35.80 7.30 -7.64
N HIS A 27 36.69 7.99 -6.94
CA HIS A 27 37.74 8.80 -7.56
C HIS A 27 38.81 7.95 -8.27
N LEU A 28 39.16 6.80 -7.71
CA LEU A 28 40.13 5.86 -8.29
C LEU A 28 39.50 4.90 -9.31
N ASN A 29 38.17 4.98 -9.51
CA ASN A 29 37.40 4.11 -10.39
C ASN A 29 37.59 2.61 -10.10
N HIS A 30 37.74 2.25 -8.81
CA HIS A 30 37.94 0.88 -8.38
C HIS A 30 36.60 0.21 -8.05
N LYS A 31 36.02 -0.49 -9.02
CA LYS A 31 34.68 -1.10 -8.91
C LYS A 31 34.58 -2.15 -7.79
N ASP A 32 35.57 -3.04 -7.67
CA ASP A 32 35.50 -4.12 -6.68
C ASP A 32 35.47 -3.59 -5.22
N LEU A 33 36.21 -2.52 -4.95
CA LEU A 33 36.17 -1.85 -3.65
C LEU A 33 34.80 -1.19 -3.41
N ALA A 34 34.21 -0.59 -4.44
CA ALA A 34 32.86 -0.04 -4.35
C ALA A 34 31.82 -1.14 -4.06
N ASP A 35 31.92 -2.30 -4.68
CA ASP A 35 31.01 -3.43 -4.46
C ASP A 35 31.10 -3.97 -3.02
N VAL A 36 32.31 -4.08 -2.46
CA VAL A 36 32.50 -4.44 -1.05
C VAL A 36 31.85 -3.42 -0.11
N VAL A 37 31.98 -2.12 -0.40
CA VAL A 37 31.33 -1.07 0.38
C VAL A 37 29.81 -1.12 0.25
N ILE A 38 29.28 -1.33 -0.96
CA ILE A 38 27.82 -1.47 -1.19
C ILE A 38 27.28 -2.66 -0.40
N LEU A 39 27.97 -3.81 -0.43
CA LEU A 39 27.61 -5.00 0.34
C LEU A 39 27.62 -4.72 1.85
N HIS A 40 28.64 -4.01 2.33
CA HIS A 40 28.72 -3.61 3.73
C HIS A 40 27.56 -2.70 4.14
N LEU A 41 27.24 -1.67 3.33
CA LEU A 41 26.10 -0.76 3.58
C LEU A 41 24.75 -1.50 3.56
N LYS A 42 24.57 -2.46 2.64
CA LYS A 42 23.37 -3.30 2.60
C LYS A 42 23.20 -4.12 3.87
N ALA A 43 24.30 -4.65 4.42
CA ALA A 43 24.28 -5.45 5.62
C ALA A 43 24.06 -4.62 6.89
N THR A 44 24.70 -3.45 7.01
CA THR A 44 24.73 -2.68 8.27
C THR A 44 23.67 -1.58 8.38
N ARG A 45 23.26 -0.97 7.26
CA ARG A 45 22.30 0.15 7.24
C ARG A 45 20.95 -0.23 6.66
N CYS A 46 20.95 -0.91 5.52
CA CYS A 46 19.71 -1.19 4.78
C CYS A 46 19.03 -2.50 5.19
N HIS A 47 19.74 -3.40 5.90
CA HIS A 47 19.31 -4.76 6.21
C HIS A 47 18.70 -5.47 4.97
N TRP A 48 19.39 -5.37 3.84
CA TRP A 48 18.97 -5.97 2.57
C TRP A 48 17.59 -5.55 2.07
N PHE A 49 17.14 -4.34 2.42
CA PHE A 49 15.84 -3.82 2.00
C PHE A 49 14.67 -4.75 2.37
N HIS A 50 14.75 -5.35 3.57
CA HIS A 50 13.65 -6.14 4.11
C HIS A 50 12.38 -5.28 4.34
N ARG A 51 11.29 -5.93 4.77
CA ARG A 51 10.03 -5.27 5.10
C ARG A 51 10.26 -4.06 6.03
N PRO A 52 9.78 -2.85 5.70
CA PRO A 52 10.30 -1.61 6.29
C PRO A 52 10.08 -1.53 7.80
N CYS A 53 11.16 -1.56 8.56
CA CYS A 53 11.18 -1.26 9.98
C CYS A 53 11.62 0.20 10.22
N ALA A 54 11.35 0.72 11.43
CA ALA A 54 11.66 2.13 11.72
C ALA A 54 13.15 2.45 11.56
N SER A 55 14.03 1.54 11.96
CA SER A 55 15.49 1.74 11.83
C SER A 55 15.96 1.77 10.38
N CYS A 56 15.48 0.86 9.52
CA CYS A 56 15.86 0.86 8.11
C CYS A 56 15.29 2.06 7.36
N VAL A 57 14.06 2.47 7.64
CA VAL A 57 13.47 3.67 7.04
C VAL A 57 14.33 4.89 7.39
N SER A 58 14.64 5.11 8.66
CA SER A 58 15.53 6.19 9.08
C SER A 58 16.90 6.08 8.41
N ALA A 59 17.58 4.93 8.52
CA ALA A 59 18.93 4.75 8.00
C ALA A 59 19.04 4.94 6.48
N VAL A 60 18.04 4.49 5.71
CA VAL A 60 18.01 4.66 4.26
C VAL A 60 17.77 6.11 3.89
N PHE A 61 16.80 6.80 4.51
CA PHE A 61 16.51 8.21 4.19
C PHE A 61 17.61 9.16 4.66
N ASP A 62 18.27 8.88 5.78
CA ASP A 62 19.42 9.65 6.26
C ASP A 62 20.64 9.53 5.31
N ALA A 63 20.77 8.37 4.64
CA ALA A 63 21.85 8.05 3.70
C ALA A 63 21.51 8.37 2.23
N LEU A 64 20.24 8.68 1.93
CA LEU A 64 19.75 8.88 0.57
C LEU A 64 20.49 10.00 -0.19
N PRO A 65 20.81 11.15 0.43
CA PRO A 65 21.59 12.20 -0.25
C PRO A 65 22.98 11.74 -0.69
N GLN A 66 23.63 10.89 0.10
CA GLN A 66 24.95 10.34 -0.19
C GLN A 66 24.87 9.29 -1.30
N PHE A 67 23.83 8.46 -1.30
CA PHE A 67 23.59 7.49 -2.37
C PHE A 67 23.41 8.19 -3.72
N ALA A 68 22.74 9.34 -3.74
CA ALA A 68 22.53 10.13 -4.94
C ALA A 68 23.78 10.90 -5.40
N SER A 69 24.63 11.35 -4.49
CA SER A 69 25.80 12.18 -4.83
C SER A 69 27.01 11.36 -5.31
N ILE A 70 27.20 10.15 -4.77
CA ILE A 70 28.36 9.33 -5.06
C ILE A 70 28.05 8.38 -6.22
N ARG A 71 28.75 8.54 -7.35
CA ARG A 71 28.50 7.78 -8.60
C ARG A 71 28.44 6.27 -8.40
N CYS A 72 29.39 5.70 -7.64
CA CYS A 72 29.43 4.26 -7.41
C CYS A 72 28.26 3.75 -6.55
N LEU A 73 27.55 4.61 -5.83
CA LEU A 73 26.37 4.24 -5.04
C LEU A 73 25.05 4.33 -5.82
N LYS A 74 25.09 4.70 -7.10
CA LYS A 74 23.89 4.78 -7.93
C LYS A 74 23.05 3.49 -7.94
N PRO A 75 23.62 2.27 -8.01
CA PRO A 75 22.83 1.05 -7.90
C PRO A 75 22.10 0.92 -6.55
N LEU A 76 22.75 1.32 -5.46
CA LEU A 76 22.17 1.30 -4.12
C LEU A 76 21.07 2.37 -3.97
N TYR A 77 21.24 3.54 -4.59
CA TYR A 77 20.19 4.56 -4.70
C TYR A 77 18.96 4.01 -5.42
N ASP A 78 19.16 3.41 -6.59
CA ASP A 78 18.06 2.89 -7.41
C ASP A 78 17.29 1.79 -6.66
N GLU A 79 18.01 0.89 -5.97
CA GLU A 79 17.39 -0.12 -5.10
C GLU A 79 16.63 0.50 -3.92
N ALA A 80 17.17 1.55 -3.27
CA ALA A 80 16.51 2.21 -2.15
C ALA A 80 15.21 2.91 -2.57
N ILE A 81 15.22 3.56 -3.73
CA ILE A 81 14.05 4.23 -4.31
C ILE A 81 13.00 3.20 -4.77
N ALA A 82 13.42 2.09 -5.37
CA ALA A 82 12.51 1.00 -5.72
C ALA A 82 11.89 0.35 -4.47
N TRP A 83 12.69 0.09 -3.43
CA TRP A 83 12.21 -0.45 -2.16
C TRP A 83 11.18 0.46 -1.49
N GLN A 84 11.40 1.78 -1.50
CA GLN A 84 10.41 2.68 -0.93
C GLN A 84 9.11 2.68 -1.74
N ALA A 85 9.20 2.61 -3.07
CA ALA A 85 8.02 2.59 -3.94
C ALA A 85 7.17 1.33 -3.69
N GLN A 86 7.81 0.15 -3.56
CA GLN A 86 7.12 -1.11 -3.25
C GLN A 86 6.43 -1.12 -1.87
N HIS A 87 6.87 -0.27 -0.94
CA HIS A 87 6.34 -0.23 0.41
C HIS A 87 5.84 1.16 0.85
N PHE A 88 5.47 2.00 -0.11
CA PHE A 88 5.15 3.42 0.11
C PHE A 88 4.06 3.59 1.19
N ALA A 89 2.99 2.78 1.16
CA ALA A 89 1.89 2.83 2.13
C ALA A 89 2.32 2.59 3.59
N ARG A 90 3.44 1.89 3.81
CA ARG A 90 4.01 1.67 5.15
C ARG A 90 5.05 2.71 5.53
N ILE A 91 5.71 3.33 4.55
CA ILE A 91 6.79 4.30 4.76
C ILE A 91 6.23 5.71 4.95
N TRP A 92 5.30 6.13 4.08
CA TRP A 92 4.77 7.49 4.03
C TRP A 92 3.91 7.84 5.24
N LYS A 93 3.32 6.83 5.90
CA LYS A 93 2.64 7.02 7.21
C LYS A 93 3.61 7.40 8.34
N GLY A 94 4.91 7.16 8.17
CA GLY A 94 5.93 7.35 9.18
C GLY A 94 6.35 8.81 9.29
N ARG A 95 6.78 9.22 10.50
CA ARG A 95 7.28 10.59 10.74
C ARG A 95 8.51 10.94 9.92
N VAL A 96 9.35 9.96 9.59
CA VAL A 96 10.59 10.15 8.81
C VAL A 96 10.28 10.77 7.45
N PHE A 97 9.27 10.22 6.74
CA PHE A 97 8.90 10.70 5.42
C PHE A 97 8.27 12.11 5.45
N GLY A 98 7.38 12.36 6.41
CA GLY A 98 6.72 13.66 6.53
C GLY A 98 7.66 14.84 6.79
N HIS A 99 8.81 14.61 7.42
CA HIS A 99 9.83 15.65 7.68
C HIS A 99 10.99 15.62 6.70
N LEU A 100 10.92 14.78 5.68
CA LEU A 100 11.93 14.71 4.63
C LEU A 100 11.85 15.95 3.72
N ASN A 101 12.98 16.38 3.18
CA ASN A 101 13.00 17.51 2.24
C ASN A 101 12.11 17.24 1.02
N GLU A 102 11.43 18.29 0.52
CA GLU A 102 10.52 18.20 -0.63
C GLU A 102 11.15 17.56 -1.87
N ARG A 103 12.45 17.79 -2.09
CA ARG A 103 13.21 17.15 -3.18
C ARG A 103 13.11 15.63 -3.11
N TRP A 104 13.35 15.04 -1.94
CA TRP A 104 13.35 13.59 -1.78
C TRP A 104 11.93 13.02 -1.72
N GLN A 105 10.98 13.78 -1.19
CA GLN A 105 9.56 13.42 -1.28
C GLN A 105 9.11 13.32 -2.75
N ARG A 106 9.53 14.26 -3.59
CA ARG A 106 9.26 14.24 -5.04
C ARG A 106 9.88 13.03 -5.73
N GLU A 107 11.15 12.73 -5.46
CA GLU A 107 11.82 11.53 -6.02
C GLU A 107 11.08 10.24 -5.61
N CYS A 108 10.61 10.16 -4.36
CA CYS A 108 9.82 9.03 -3.89
C CYS A 108 8.46 8.92 -4.58
N TYR A 109 7.80 10.06 -4.81
CA TYR A 109 6.56 10.14 -5.58
C TYR A 109 6.77 9.66 -7.01
N GLU A 110 7.77 10.19 -7.71
CA GLU A 110 8.07 9.82 -9.10
C GLU A 110 8.37 8.32 -9.23
N ALA A 111 9.07 7.75 -8.26
CA ALA A 111 9.33 6.32 -8.21
C ALA A 111 8.06 5.47 -8.04
N VAL A 112 7.08 5.92 -7.24
CA VAL A 112 5.78 5.23 -7.12
C VAL A 112 5.05 5.24 -8.45
N ILE A 113 5.06 6.37 -9.17
CA ILE A 113 4.45 6.48 -10.50
C ILE A 113 5.16 5.56 -11.52
N GLN A 114 6.49 5.50 -11.51
CA GLN A 114 7.27 4.67 -12.42
C GLN A 114 7.11 3.16 -12.16
N HIS A 115 6.88 2.77 -10.90
CA HIS A 115 6.65 1.37 -10.52
C HIS A 115 5.20 0.90 -10.72
N MET A 116 4.29 1.81 -11.06
CA MET A 116 2.89 1.48 -11.24
C MET A 116 2.65 0.76 -12.56
N ASP A 117 2.11 -0.45 -12.45
CA ASP A 117 1.77 -1.34 -13.56
C ASP A 117 0.40 -2.02 -13.30
N ASP A 118 -0.10 -2.80 -14.27
CA ASP A 118 -1.39 -3.49 -14.19
C ASP A 118 -1.50 -4.51 -13.05
N GLU A 119 -0.36 -5.00 -12.55
CA GLU A 119 -0.28 -5.95 -11.44
C GLU A 119 -0.23 -5.26 -10.07
N THR A 120 0.34 -4.05 -9.96
CA THR A 120 0.46 -3.30 -8.69
C THR A 120 -0.60 -2.23 -8.49
N LEU A 121 -1.33 -1.82 -9.54
CA LEU A 121 -2.29 -0.71 -9.51
C LEU A 121 -3.34 -0.82 -8.40
N ILE A 122 -3.93 -2.00 -8.19
CA ILE A 122 -4.95 -2.18 -7.15
C ILE A 122 -4.32 -2.03 -5.75
N ASP A 123 -3.10 -2.55 -5.57
CA ASP A 123 -2.36 -2.39 -4.33
C ASP A 123 -1.97 -0.93 -4.06
N THR A 124 -1.66 -0.15 -5.10
CA THR A 124 -1.37 1.29 -4.95
C THR A 124 -2.62 2.06 -4.55
N ILE A 125 -3.77 1.83 -5.20
CA ILE A 125 -5.05 2.48 -4.85
C ILE A 125 -5.44 2.16 -3.40
N LEU A 126 -5.40 0.88 -3.00
CA LEU A 126 -5.68 0.46 -1.62
C LEU A 126 -4.65 1.02 -0.63
N GLY A 127 -3.39 1.14 -1.04
CA GLY A 127 -2.34 1.78 -0.26
C GLY A 127 -2.61 3.26 0.02
N CYS A 128 -3.05 4.01 -0.99
CA CYS A 128 -3.43 5.42 -0.88
C CYS A 128 -4.60 5.62 0.09
N GLU A 129 -5.63 4.78 -0.01
CA GLU A 129 -6.78 4.84 0.91
C GLU A 129 -6.35 4.59 2.37
N ARG A 130 -5.52 3.57 2.60
CA ARG A 130 -4.99 3.27 3.93
C ARG A 130 -4.18 4.44 4.49
N LEU A 131 -3.43 5.15 3.64
CA LEU A 131 -2.70 6.36 4.03
C LEU A 131 -3.66 7.50 4.38
N GLN A 132 -4.71 7.73 3.59
CA GLN A 132 -5.73 8.75 3.86
C GLN A 132 -6.45 8.52 5.19
N ILE A 133 -6.68 7.25 5.58
CA ILE A 133 -7.25 6.90 6.88
C ILE A 133 -6.23 7.08 8.01
N ALA A 134 -4.97 6.68 7.78
CA ALA A 134 -3.92 6.71 8.80
C ALA A 134 -3.41 8.12 9.13
N LEU A 135 -3.45 9.04 8.16
CA LEU A 135 -2.93 10.40 8.30
C LEU A 135 -4.09 11.40 8.55
N PRO A 136 -4.28 11.89 9.79
CA PRO A 136 -5.34 12.86 10.07
C PRO A 136 -5.00 14.24 9.47
N ARG A 137 -5.86 14.73 8.57
CA ARG A 137 -5.77 16.04 7.88
C ARG A 137 -5.60 17.26 8.80
N SER A 138 -5.93 17.14 10.09
CA SER A 138 -6.03 18.27 11.01
C SER A 138 -4.85 18.48 11.96
N LYS A 139 -3.81 17.64 11.92
CA LYS A 139 -2.81 17.60 13.01
C LYS A 139 -1.43 18.17 12.70
N SER A 140 -0.97 18.18 11.44
CA SER A 140 0.38 18.64 11.11
C SER A 140 0.52 19.02 9.64
N GLU A 141 1.22 20.12 9.36
CA GLU A 141 1.55 20.60 8.01
C GLU A 141 2.27 19.53 7.17
N SER A 142 3.21 18.81 7.77
CA SER A 142 3.89 17.68 7.12
C SER A 142 2.95 16.53 6.72
N ALA A 143 1.90 16.27 7.50
CA ALA A 143 0.91 15.25 7.12
C ALA A 143 0.02 15.72 5.96
N LEU A 144 -0.28 17.03 5.89
CA LEU A 144 -1.01 17.60 4.77
C LEU A 144 -0.19 17.51 3.49
N ALA A 145 1.11 17.82 3.53
CA ALA A 145 2.00 17.68 2.38
C ALA A 145 2.04 16.25 1.84
N VAL A 146 2.15 15.25 2.72
CA VAL A 146 2.09 13.84 2.33
C VAL A 146 0.72 13.46 1.75
N LEU A 147 -0.37 13.97 2.30
CA LEU A 147 -1.71 13.71 1.76
C LEU A 147 -1.92 14.30 0.36
N LEU A 148 -1.33 15.46 0.06
CA LEU A 148 -1.35 16.01 -1.30
C LEU A 148 -0.65 15.07 -2.29
N LEU A 149 0.52 14.54 -1.92
CA LEU A 149 1.22 13.54 -2.74
C LEU A 149 0.38 12.26 -2.93
N VAL A 150 -0.32 11.81 -1.88
CA VAL A 150 -1.20 10.63 -1.97
C VAL A 150 -2.39 10.91 -2.90
N ASP A 151 -2.98 12.10 -2.83
CA ASP A 151 -4.08 12.49 -3.71
C ASP A 151 -3.59 12.57 -5.18
N ASP A 152 -2.38 13.11 -5.43
CA ASP A 152 -1.76 13.13 -6.76
C ASP A 152 -1.50 11.71 -7.30
N VAL A 153 -0.95 10.79 -6.48
CA VAL A 153 -0.75 9.38 -6.88
C VAL A 153 -2.07 8.72 -7.21
N LEU A 154 -3.10 8.97 -6.39
CA LEU A 154 -4.42 8.40 -6.61
C LEU A 154 -5.04 8.90 -7.92
N GLU A 155 -4.87 10.18 -8.27
CA GLU A 155 -5.35 10.71 -9.54
C GLU A 155 -4.71 10.00 -10.74
N VAL A 156 -3.38 9.83 -10.74
CA VAL A 156 -2.67 9.13 -11.83
C VAL A 156 -3.09 7.66 -11.88
N ALA A 157 -3.24 7.00 -10.72
CA ALA A 157 -3.71 5.62 -10.65
C ALA A 157 -5.13 5.46 -11.22
N MET A 158 -6.03 6.40 -10.93
CA MET A 158 -7.39 6.41 -11.48
C MET A 158 -7.40 6.61 -13.00
N GLN A 159 -6.56 7.50 -13.53
CA GLN A 159 -6.42 7.69 -14.98
C GLN A 159 -5.91 6.42 -15.66
N PHE A 160 -4.89 5.75 -15.07
CA PHE A 160 -4.39 4.47 -15.55
C PHE A 160 -5.50 3.40 -15.51
N LEU A 161 -6.26 3.33 -14.41
CA LEU A 161 -7.32 2.35 -14.22
C LEU A 161 -8.39 2.47 -15.32
N VAL A 162 -8.83 3.68 -15.65
CA VAL A 162 -9.82 3.91 -16.72
C VAL A 162 -9.25 3.57 -18.10
N HIS A 163 -8.01 3.94 -18.38
CA HIS A 163 -7.39 3.71 -19.69
C HIS A 163 -7.05 2.24 -19.95
N SER A 164 -6.61 1.53 -18.90
CA SER A 164 -6.05 0.18 -18.99
C SER A 164 -6.84 -0.83 -18.16
N PHE A 165 -8.13 -0.59 -17.93
CA PHE A 165 -8.97 -1.47 -17.08
C PHE A 165 -8.95 -2.93 -17.52
N HIS A 166 -8.92 -3.17 -18.83
CA HIS A 166 -8.88 -4.53 -19.40
C HIS A 166 -7.67 -5.34 -18.92
N LEU A 167 -6.49 -4.71 -18.79
CA LEU A 167 -5.27 -5.39 -18.33
C LEU A 167 -5.38 -5.75 -16.86
N VAL A 168 -5.92 -4.83 -16.05
CA VAL A 168 -6.10 -5.00 -14.60
C VAL A 168 -7.05 -6.16 -14.30
N VAL A 169 -8.14 -6.30 -15.05
CA VAL A 169 -9.10 -7.42 -14.85
C VAL A 169 -8.48 -8.77 -15.18
N THR A 170 -7.63 -8.82 -16.21
CA THR A 170 -6.92 -10.04 -16.62
C THR A 170 -5.64 -10.31 -15.82
N SER A 171 -5.23 -9.40 -14.95
CA SER A 171 -3.95 -9.47 -14.24
C SER A 171 -3.97 -10.57 -13.17
N ARG A 172 -2.81 -11.19 -12.94
CA ARG A 172 -2.72 -12.29 -11.97
C ARG A 172 -2.93 -11.81 -10.55
N SER A 173 -2.48 -10.61 -10.22
CA SER A 173 -2.69 -9.98 -8.92
C SER A 173 -4.17 -9.80 -8.64
N PHE A 174 -4.95 -9.30 -9.60
CA PHE A 174 -6.40 -9.15 -9.43
C PHE A 174 -7.08 -10.50 -9.18
N GLN A 175 -6.74 -11.51 -9.98
CA GLN A 175 -7.27 -12.88 -9.80
C GLN A 175 -6.89 -13.50 -8.44
N GLN A 176 -5.65 -13.29 -7.98
CA GLN A 176 -5.17 -13.83 -6.70
C GLN A 176 -5.79 -13.11 -5.51
N GLN A 177 -5.91 -11.78 -5.59
CA GLN A 177 -6.55 -10.96 -4.58
C GLN A 177 -8.03 -11.33 -4.39
N GLY A 178 -8.71 -11.80 -5.44
CA GLY A 178 -10.08 -12.34 -5.34
C GLY A 178 -10.21 -13.73 -4.70
N LYS A 179 -9.14 -14.54 -4.69
CA LYS A 179 -9.16 -15.91 -4.14
C LYS A 179 -8.98 -15.97 -2.62
N GLY A 180 -8.34 -14.96 -2.03
CA GLY A 180 -8.32 -14.73 -0.59
C GLY A 180 -9.30 -13.63 -0.22
N LEU A 181 -9.85 -13.63 0.99
CA LEU A 181 -10.71 -12.53 1.52
C LEU A 181 -9.93 -11.19 1.72
N ALA A 182 -9.00 -10.86 0.83
CA ALA A 182 -8.00 -9.81 0.99
C ALA A 182 -8.38 -8.49 0.30
N LEU A 183 -9.43 -8.47 -0.52
CA LEU A 183 -9.96 -7.24 -1.10
C LEU A 183 -10.91 -6.58 -0.11
N ASN A 184 -10.69 -5.29 0.16
CA ASN A 184 -11.70 -4.47 0.82
C ASN A 184 -12.89 -4.29 -0.14
N LEU A 185 -13.84 -5.22 -0.08
CA LEU A 185 -14.94 -5.33 -1.03
C LEU A 185 -15.74 -4.02 -1.15
N GLY A 186 -15.93 -3.30 -0.03
CA GLY A 186 -16.62 -2.01 -0.04
C GLY A 186 -15.89 -0.90 -0.82
N VAL A 187 -14.56 -0.96 -0.89
CA VAL A 187 -13.75 0.01 -1.66
C VAL A 187 -13.90 -0.28 -3.13
N LEU A 188 -13.82 -1.55 -3.50
CA LEU A 188 -13.96 -1.99 -4.87
C LEU A 188 -15.39 -1.76 -5.39
N GLU A 189 -16.41 -1.98 -4.55
CA GLU A 189 -17.81 -1.69 -4.86
C GLU A 189 -18.06 -0.20 -5.09
N GLY A 190 -17.35 0.69 -4.38
CA GLY A 190 -17.37 2.12 -4.66
C GLY A 190 -16.57 2.52 -5.90
N LEU A 191 -15.47 1.82 -6.19
CA LEU A 191 -14.50 2.15 -7.23
C LEU A 191 -14.93 1.68 -8.63
N LEU A 192 -15.37 0.42 -8.76
CA LEU A 192 -15.59 -0.21 -10.05
C LEU A 192 -16.78 0.36 -10.84
N PRO A 193 -17.96 0.62 -10.25
CA PRO A 193 -19.10 1.12 -11.03
C PRO A 193 -18.82 2.46 -11.73
N PRO A 194 -18.23 3.48 -11.06
CA PRO A 194 -17.81 4.71 -11.74
C PRO A 194 -16.77 4.47 -12.84
N VAL A 195 -15.83 3.55 -12.63
CA VAL A 195 -14.82 3.19 -13.64
C VAL A 195 -15.51 2.58 -14.87
N VAL A 196 -16.39 1.61 -14.68
CA VAL A 196 -17.15 0.96 -15.76
C VAL A 196 -17.96 1.97 -16.57
N HIS A 197 -18.58 2.95 -15.93
CA HIS A 197 -19.34 4.00 -16.61
C HIS A 197 -18.47 5.03 -17.36
N SER A 198 -17.16 5.10 -17.07
CA SER A 198 -16.22 6.03 -17.71
C SER A 198 -15.30 5.35 -18.74
N LEU A 199 -15.46 4.05 -18.99
CA LEU A 199 -14.67 3.34 -20.00
C LEU A 199 -15.00 3.81 -21.42
N SER A 200 -13.98 3.85 -22.27
CA SER A 200 -14.18 3.96 -23.72
C SER A 200 -14.75 2.65 -24.29
N ALA A 201 -15.39 2.72 -25.45
CA ALA A 201 -15.99 1.54 -26.09
C ALA A 201 -14.97 0.41 -26.30
N ASP A 202 -13.75 0.73 -26.74
CA ASP A 202 -12.70 -0.27 -26.99
C ASP A 202 -12.25 -0.97 -25.71
N VAL A 203 -12.04 -0.20 -24.63
CA VAL A 203 -11.64 -0.75 -23.34
C VAL A 203 -12.79 -1.58 -22.77
N ALA A 204 -14.02 -1.11 -22.86
CA ALA A 204 -15.22 -1.83 -22.39
C ALA A 204 -15.39 -3.20 -23.11
N ILE A 205 -15.17 -3.26 -24.42
CA ILE A 205 -15.24 -4.51 -25.18
C ILE A 205 -14.14 -5.48 -24.73
N LYS A 206 -12.91 -4.99 -24.57
CA LYS A 206 -11.79 -5.82 -24.08
C LYS A 206 -12.01 -6.30 -22.66
N THR A 207 -12.50 -5.44 -21.77
CA THR A 207 -12.82 -5.81 -20.37
C THR A 207 -13.92 -6.86 -20.33
N PHE A 208 -14.95 -6.73 -21.18
CA PHE A 208 -16.03 -7.70 -21.23
C PHE A 208 -15.52 -9.09 -21.63
N LYS A 209 -14.64 -9.18 -22.64
CA LYS A 209 -13.99 -10.45 -23.03
C LYS A 209 -13.12 -11.02 -21.90
N GLY A 210 -12.29 -10.19 -21.28
CA GLY A 210 -11.45 -10.62 -20.16
C GLY A 210 -12.25 -11.10 -18.94
N LEU A 211 -13.41 -10.48 -18.67
CA LEU A 211 -14.32 -10.92 -17.61
C LEU A 211 -14.97 -12.26 -17.94
N ASP A 212 -15.34 -12.51 -19.19
CA ASP A 212 -15.92 -13.79 -19.62
C ASP A 212 -14.92 -14.94 -19.41
N GLU A 213 -13.67 -14.74 -19.82
CA GLU A 213 -12.57 -15.69 -19.58
C GLU A 213 -12.36 -15.94 -18.07
N LEU A 214 -12.33 -14.87 -17.27
CA LEU A 214 -12.17 -14.96 -15.81
C LEU A 214 -13.34 -15.71 -15.15
N LEU A 215 -14.57 -15.49 -15.60
CA LEU A 215 -15.75 -16.19 -15.08
C LEU A 215 -15.70 -17.68 -15.37
N GLU A 216 -15.26 -18.07 -16.56
CA GLU A 216 -15.06 -19.47 -16.91
C GLU A 216 -13.95 -20.12 -16.06
N GLU A 217 -12.86 -19.41 -15.79
CA GLU A 217 -11.81 -19.88 -14.86
C GLU A 217 -12.34 -20.09 -13.43
N ILE A 218 -13.17 -19.17 -12.91
CA ILE A 218 -13.76 -19.28 -11.57
C ILE A 218 -14.73 -20.48 -11.51
N ARG A 219 -15.55 -20.68 -12.55
CA ARG A 219 -16.46 -21.83 -12.64
C ARG A 219 -15.69 -23.14 -12.66
N ALA A 220 -14.63 -23.22 -13.46
CA ALA A 220 -13.77 -24.40 -13.53
C ALA A 220 -13.00 -24.69 -12.23
N ALA A 221 -12.68 -23.66 -11.44
CA ALA A 221 -11.97 -23.79 -10.17
C ALA A 221 -12.87 -24.25 -8.99
N SER A 222 -14.19 -24.25 -9.13
CA SER A 222 -15.09 -24.81 -8.11
C SER A 222 -15.11 -26.34 -8.22
N PRO A 223 -14.63 -27.11 -7.22
CA PRO A 223 -14.83 -28.55 -7.22
C PRO A 223 -16.34 -28.83 -7.07
N PRO A 224 -16.88 -29.92 -7.68
CA PRO A 224 -18.23 -30.35 -7.37
C PRO A 224 -18.36 -30.54 -5.85
N PRO A 225 -19.51 -30.20 -5.24
CA PRO A 225 -19.69 -30.41 -3.81
C PRO A 225 -19.41 -31.89 -3.52
N SER A 226 -18.38 -32.15 -2.71
CA SER A 226 -18.15 -33.49 -2.19
C SER A 226 -19.46 -33.93 -1.53
N PRO A 227 -19.99 -35.14 -1.82
CA PRO A 227 -21.13 -35.64 -1.09
C PRO A 227 -20.70 -35.66 0.37
N GLY A 228 -21.34 -34.80 1.17
CA GLY A 228 -20.98 -34.59 2.56
C GLY A 228 -20.87 -35.94 3.26
N LEU A 229 -19.75 -36.16 3.93
CA LEU A 229 -19.62 -37.25 4.88
C LEU A 229 -20.71 -37.03 5.94
N PHE A 230 -21.85 -37.70 5.78
CA PHE A 230 -22.89 -37.75 6.78
C PHE A 230 -22.32 -38.60 7.92
N VAL A 231 -21.61 -37.95 8.85
CA VAL A 231 -21.29 -38.57 10.13
C VAL A 231 -22.61 -38.64 10.88
N GLU A 232 -23.28 -39.78 10.76
CA GLU A 232 -24.41 -40.15 11.59
C GLU A 232 -23.92 -40.18 13.03
N ILE A 233 -24.20 -39.10 13.77
CA ILE A 233 -23.99 -39.06 15.23
C ILE A 233 -24.94 -40.09 15.82
N ARG A 234 -24.43 -41.32 15.99
CA ARG A 234 -25.05 -42.29 16.88
C ARG A 234 -25.01 -41.71 18.28
N GLN A 235 -26.14 -41.20 18.75
CA GLN A 235 -26.32 -40.81 20.15
C GLN A 235 -25.96 -42.00 21.06
N PRO A 236 -24.99 -41.86 21.99
CA PRO A 236 -24.85 -42.83 23.05
C PRO A 236 -26.08 -42.73 23.96
N LYS A 237 -26.79 -43.85 24.09
CA LYS A 237 -28.01 -43.99 24.88
C LYS A 237 -27.67 -43.78 26.36
N ALA A 238 -27.90 -42.58 26.88
CA ALA A 238 -27.82 -42.32 28.31
C ALA A 238 -28.97 -43.06 29.03
N PRO A 239 -28.71 -43.73 30.16
CA PRO A 239 -29.77 -44.37 30.93
C PRO A 239 -30.70 -43.31 31.57
N PRO A 240 -32.00 -43.62 31.74
CA PRO A 240 -32.98 -42.64 32.20
C PRO A 240 -32.68 -42.19 33.65
N PRO A 241 -32.98 -40.93 33.99
CA PRO A 241 -32.74 -40.41 35.33
C PRO A 241 -33.61 -41.16 36.33
N ARG A 242 -33.00 -41.67 37.40
CA ARG A 242 -33.72 -42.28 38.52
C ARG A 242 -34.42 -41.18 39.31
N PHE A 243 -35.75 -41.21 39.31
CA PHE A 243 -36.56 -40.44 40.26
C PHE A 243 -36.35 -41.01 41.66
N SER A 244 -35.69 -40.22 42.52
CA SER A 244 -35.61 -40.46 43.96
C SER A 244 -36.44 -39.41 44.67
N SER A 245 -37.61 -39.83 45.14
CA SER A 245 -38.48 -39.10 46.06
C SER A 245 -37.80 -38.82 47.40
N HIS A 246 -37.85 -37.58 47.90
CA HIS A 246 -38.45 -37.21 49.20
C HIS A 246 -38.06 -35.77 49.65
N ASN A 247 -39.09 -34.94 49.79
CA ASN A 247 -39.37 -33.90 50.79
C ASN A 247 -38.23 -33.08 51.45
N ARG A 248 -38.30 -31.74 51.28
CA ARG A 248 -38.74 -30.82 52.36
C ARG A 248 -38.96 -29.35 51.90
N SER A 249 -40.18 -28.89 52.17
CA SER A 249 -40.62 -27.58 52.68
C SER A 249 -40.27 -26.26 51.97
N TYR A 250 -41.28 -25.72 51.27
CA TYR A 250 -41.98 -24.44 51.52
C TYR A 250 -41.16 -23.18 51.90
N LYS A 251 -41.21 -22.14 51.05
CA LYS A 251 -42.00 -20.90 51.29
C LYS A 251 -42.11 -20.03 50.03
N ARG A 252 -43.37 -19.70 49.70
CA ARG A 252 -43.81 -18.66 48.76
C ARG A 252 -43.79 -17.30 49.46
N SER A 253 -43.60 -16.23 48.65
CA SER A 253 -44.19 -14.87 48.69
C SER A 253 -43.16 -13.87 48.16
N ALA A 254 -43.35 -13.26 46.98
CA ALA A 254 -44.24 -12.16 46.62
C ALA A 254 -43.78 -10.76 47.14
N SER A 255 -43.25 -9.97 46.19
CA SER A 255 -43.39 -8.51 45.96
C SER A 255 -43.21 -7.48 47.10
N ALA A 256 -42.32 -6.51 46.86
CA ALA A 256 -42.52 -5.10 47.24
C ALA A 256 -41.71 -4.21 46.28
N GLY A 257 -42.38 -3.26 45.62
CA GLY A 257 -41.73 -2.16 44.89
C GLY A 257 -41.59 -0.93 45.78
N VAL A 258 -40.64 -0.05 45.46
CA VAL A 258 -40.64 1.39 45.82
C VAL A 258 -39.86 2.16 44.74
N GLN A 259 -40.49 3.21 44.21
CA GLN A 259 -39.93 4.22 43.29
C GLN A 259 -39.17 5.33 44.06
N PHE A 260 -38.24 6.02 43.39
CA PHE A 260 -38.12 7.49 43.19
C PHE A 260 -36.73 7.80 42.59
N SER A 261 -36.62 8.19 41.31
CA SER A 261 -36.57 9.56 40.75
C SER A 261 -35.22 10.30 40.94
N ASN A 262 -34.43 10.44 39.87
CA ASN A 262 -34.15 11.73 39.21
C ASN A 262 -33.03 11.64 38.15
N ASP A 263 -33.37 12.16 36.97
CA ASP A 263 -32.58 12.91 35.99
C ASP A 263 -31.06 12.72 35.89
N ALA A 264 -30.64 12.16 34.75
CA ALA A 264 -29.58 12.73 33.93
C ALA A 264 -29.70 12.18 32.49
N THR A 265 -30.24 13.01 31.60
CA THR A 265 -30.12 12.88 30.15
C THR A 265 -28.64 12.76 29.75
N GLN A 266 -28.22 11.56 29.35
CA GLN A 266 -26.98 11.38 28.60
C GLN A 266 -27.28 10.67 27.28
N GLU A 267 -27.76 11.48 26.36
CA GLU A 267 -27.72 11.22 24.93
C GLU A 267 -26.25 11.18 24.50
N ARG A 268 -25.68 9.98 24.39
CA ARG A 268 -24.33 9.79 23.83
C ARG A 268 -24.38 8.87 22.62
N SER A 269 -24.58 9.54 21.50
CA SER A 269 -23.79 9.34 20.27
C SER A 269 -23.97 7.99 19.59
N ARG A 270 -24.98 7.98 18.71
CA ARG A 270 -24.98 7.19 17.47
C ARG A 270 -23.59 7.26 16.83
N SER A 271 -22.88 6.13 16.77
CA SER A 271 -21.67 5.96 15.95
C SER A 271 -22.09 6.08 14.49
N MET A 272 -22.05 7.31 13.96
CA MET A 272 -21.88 7.52 12.54
C MET A 272 -20.43 7.17 12.23
N GLU A 273 -20.15 5.89 12.02
CA GLU A 273 -19.05 5.50 11.14
C GLU A 273 -19.40 6.05 9.75
N ARG A 274 -18.95 7.28 9.54
CA ARG A 274 -18.97 7.92 8.24
C ARG A 274 -18.10 7.07 7.35
N ASN A 275 -18.78 6.28 6.55
CA ASN A 275 -18.47 5.98 5.16
C ASN A 275 -17.77 7.20 4.53
N ARG A 276 -16.46 7.32 4.75
CA ARG A 276 -15.56 8.25 4.07
C ARG A 276 -14.91 7.48 2.92
N GLY A 277 -15.76 6.80 2.15
CA GLY A 277 -15.39 6.26 0.87
C GLY A 277 -14.83 7.39 0.01
N ILE A 278 -13.88 7.02 -0.83
CA ILE A 278 -13.20 7.85 -1.82
C ILE A 278 -14.20 8.89 -2.36
N VAL A 279 -13.94 10.17 -2.12
CA VAL A 279 -14.65 11.23 -2.85
C VAL A 279 -14.02 11.21 -4.25
N ILE A 280 -14.60 10.37 -5.12
CA ILE A 280 -14.20 10.24 -6.52
C ILE A 280 -14.65 11.53 -7.22
N CYS A 281 -13.80 12.57 -7.20
CA CYS A 281 -13.97 13.73 -8.05
C CYS A 281 -13.48 13.38 -9.46
N LEU A 282 -14.30 12.67 -10.25
CA LEU A 282 -14.09 12.54 -11.70
C LEU A 282 -14.37 13.85 -12.48
N THR A 283 -14.63 14.94 -11.77
CA THR A 283 -14.91 16.26 -12.35
C THR A 283 -13.66 17.11 -12.30
N ASN A 284 -12.80 16.97 -13.30
CA ASN A 284 -12.20 18.09 -14.02
C ASN A 284 -11.43 17.56 -15.22
N GLN A 285 -12.00 17.73 -16.42
CA GLN A 285 -11.22 17.77 -17.65
C GLN A 285 -10.34 19.02 -17.62
N ALA A 286 -9.23 18.96 -16.87
CA ALA A 286 -8.05 19.69 -17.27
C ALA A 286 -7.41 18.89 -18.41
N ALA A 287 -7.08 19.56 -19.52
CA ALA A 287 -6.44 18.92 -20.67
C ALA A 287 -5.02 18.47 -20.28
N VAL A 288 -4.92 17.30 -19.64
CA VAL A 288 -3.68 16.54 -19.49
C VAL A 288 -3.57 15.69 -20.74
N SER A 289 -2.67 16.07 -21.64
CA SER A 289 -2.32 15.21 -22.77
C SER A 289 -1.42 14.09 -22.26
N VAL A 290 -2.02 12.94 -21.95
CA VAL A 290 -1.27 11.70 -21.70
C VAL A 290 -1.06 11.02 -23.04
N SER A 291 0.12 11.15 -23.61
CA SER A 291 0.53 10.36 -24.77
C SER A 291 1.15 9.06 -24.27
N ALA A 292 0.39 7.97 -24.34
CA ALA A 292 0.92 6.62 -24.15
C ALA A 292 1.61 6.17 -25.43
N SER A 293 2.92 5.94 -25.39
CA SER A 293 3.64 5.21 -26.43
C SER A 293 4.03 3.84 -25.87
N VAL A 294 3.68 2.78 -26.60
CA VAL A 294 4.03 1.41 -26.24
C VAL A 294 5.32 1.04 -26.97
N GLU A 295 6.46 1.13 -26.29
CA GLU A 295 7.72 0.54 -26.75
C GLU A 295 8.13 -0.59 -25.79
N GLY A 296 7.81 -1.83 -26.19
CA GLY A 296 8.09 -3.01 -25.38
C GLY A 296 7.29 -3.07 -24.07
N LYS A 297 7.58 -4.06 -23.22
CA LYS A 297 6.87 -4.34 -21.94
C LYS A 297 7.07 -3.27 -20.85
N LYS A 298 7.28 -2.00 -21.22
CA LYS A 298 7.40 -0.85 -20.32
C LYS A 298 6.47 0.25 -20.82
N CYS A 299 5.50 0.64 -20.01
CA CYS A 299 4.76 1.89 -20.23
C CYS A 299 5.67 3.06 -19.84
N CYS A 300 6.15 3.81 -20.83
CA CYS A 300 6.75 5.12 -20.59
C CYS A 300 5.64 6.16 -20.53
N PHE A 301 5.47 6.81 -19.38
CA PHE A 301 4.58 7.95 -19.21
C PHE A 301 5.38 9.24 -19.28
N GLU A 302 5.20 10.03 -20.34
CA GLU A 302 5.61 11.43 -20.34
C GLU A 302 4.47 12.29 -19.81
N ILE A 303 4.64 12.84 -18.61
CA ILE A 303 3.67 13.75 -17.99
C ILE A 303 4.08 15.19 -18.36
N ASN A 304 3.39 15.80 -19.31
CA ASN A 304 3.60 17.21 -19.67
C ASN A 304 2.59 18.10 -18.92
N VAL A 305 2.99 18.67 -17.78
CA VAL A 305 2.13 19.57 -16.99
C VAL A 305 2.28 21.01 -17.50
N SER A 306 1.38 21.45 -18.40
CA SER A 306 1.26 22.88 -18.73
C SER A 306 0.47 23.61 -17.64
N ARG A 307 1.14 24.12 -16.59
CA ARG A 307 0.52 25.05 -15.64
C ARG A 307 0.30 26.41 -16.31
N LYS A 308 -0.95 26.77 -16.57
CA LYS A 308 -1.34 28.15 -16.89
C LYS A 308 -1.20 28.97 -15.61
N VAL A 309 -0.10 29.72 -15.48
CA VAL A 309 0.13 30.65 -14.38
C VAL A 309 -0.91 31.76 -14.46
N HIS A 310 -1.94 31.71 -13.61
CA HIS A 310 -2.74 32.90 -13.31
C HIS A 310 -1.89 33.83 -12.44
N ARG A 311 -1.31 34.85 -13.08
CA ARG A 311 -0.78 36.03 -12.40
C ARG A 311 -1.95 36.73 -11.71
N TYR A 312 -1.99 36.71 -10.39
CA TYR A 312 -2.72 37.72 -9.64
C TYR A 312 -1.93 39.03 -9.72
N GLY A 313 -2.51 40.02 -10.40
CA GLY A 313 -2.06 41.40 -10.34
C GLY A 313 -2.46 42.01 -9.00
N SER A 314 -1.53 42.72 -8.38
CA SER A 314 -1.78 43.60 -7.24
C SER A 314 -2.21 44.96 -7.78
N ASP A 315 -3.38 45.42 -7.35
CA ASP A 315 -3.66 46.85 -7.13
C ASP A 315 -3.23 47.19 -5.68
#